data_AF-A0A4R7ZB46-F1
#
_entry.id   AF-A0A4R7ZB46-F1
#
_cell.length_a   1.000
_cell.length_b   1.000
_cell.length_c   1.000
_cell.angle_alpha   90.00
_cell.angle_beta   90.00
_cell.angle_gamma   90.00
#
_symmetry.space_group_name_H-M   'P 1'
#
loop_
_entity.id
_entity.type
_entity.pdbx_description
1 polymer ?
#
loop_
_entity_poly.entity_id
_entity_poly.type
_entity_poly.pdbx_seq_one_letter_code
_entity_poly.pdbx_strand_id
1 'polypeptide(L)'
;MKQIDLRKFSTQPVVVSNDQAMEKEYIFYEQVSATKKLFTSIAKDWEETLKELKNEKKEPKGNYLISLIGERGTGKSSLLYTIKNVFEKENSLVLDIIDPGMFADEVPLIELVLSSILKNIEKVENNVNDEKFINLFNKIKNATETLGTVRISSNDAISKYTTCEVLDEYKESINFKTILFEIARDTIDLINEGMNKEYKTISILIDDLDLVSNIKIYQMLEDLRKYISSCFIVVIAYREKQLRDSVLQNIVLENNPLINYSKNDSLIKTNELFDQTSKYIEKLSPLATQVFLYNENELHHKPMKKILSSLKDDKSDVNNEMLKKILEEEETLEKWYYSFLRNHILLDLQPVDPREINEYTLPNNLRAVMDYLQFAIRMEDFVGEKDIAKRVRIVLNNIKIYDEYCSGRYSKIFSANLMDIIKNWELASIDTKNYKLYRSIYYLCNNLSSEDETAKQLSEIYENNIKIKA
;
A
#
# COMPACT_ATOMS: atom_id res chain seq x y z
N MET A 1 -4.02 -20.33 -27.41
CA MET A 1 -2.68 -19.84 -27.02
C MET A 1 -2.85 -18.50 -26.30
N LYS A 2 -2.56 -18.42 -25.00
CA LYS A 2 -2.60 -17.16 -24.25
C LYS A 2 -1.17 -16.71 -23.98
N GLN A 3 -0.80 -15.57 -24.55
CA GLN A 3 0.43 -14.83 -24.24
C GLN A 3 0.38 -14.40 -22.76
N ILE A 4 1.50 -14.36 -22.05
CA ILE A 4 1.57 -13.69 -20.75
C ILE A 4 1.25 -12.22 -21.00
N ASP A 5 0.06 -11.80 -20.59
CA ASP A 5 -0.39 -10.43 -20.78
C ASP A 5 0.18 -9.56 -19.67
N LEU A 6 1.42 -9.13 -19.84
CA LEU A 6 2.14 -8.24 -18.92
C LEU A 6 1.36 -6.93 -18.62
N ARG A 7 0.37 -6.56 -19.44
CA ARG A 7 -0.49 -5.38 -19.23
C ARG A 7 -1.51 -5.60 -18.11
N LYS A 8 -1.91 -6.85 -17.85
CA LYS A 8 -2.74 -7.19 -16.68
C LYS A 8 -1.97 -6.96 -15.38
N PHE A 9 -0.69 -7.27 -15.37
CA PHE A 9 0.17 -7.11 -14.19
C PHE A 9 0.49 -5.65 -13.86
N SER A 10 0.45 -4.74 -14.83
CA SER A 10 0.57 -3.29 -14.57
C SER A 10 -0.73 -2.65 -14.06
N THR A 11 -1.88 -3.28 -14.29
CA THR A 11 -3.22 -2.69 -14.07
C THR A 11 -4.10 -3.43 -13.06
N GLN A 12 -3.81 -4.69 -12.74
CA GLN A 12 -4.58 -5.55 -11.84
C GLN A 12 -3.68 -6.21 -10.79
N PRO A 13 -4.17 -6.43 -9.56
CA PRO A 13 -3.43 -7.17 -8.54
C PRO A 13 -3.09 -8.57 -9.03
N VAL A 14 -1.85 -8.98 -8.78
CA VAL A 14 -1.38 -10.34 -9.09
C VAL A 14 -1.70 -11.20 -7.88
N VAL A 15 -2.79 -11.95 -7.99
CA VAL A 15 -3.25 -12.82 -6.91
C VAL A 15 -2.66 -14.21 -7.14
N VAL A 16 -1.82 -14.66 -6.20
CA VAL A 16 -1.29 -16.02 -6.26
C VAL A 16 -2.30 -16.96 -5.62
N SER A 17 -2.82 -17.91 -6.41
CA SER A 17 -3.73 -18.93 -5.91
C SER A 17 -2.99 -19.96 -5.08
N ASN A 18 -3.30 -19.95 -3.78
CA ASN A 18 -3.31 -21.01 -2.78
C ASN A 18 -2.12 -21.97 -2.56
N ASP A 19 -1.38 -22.44 -3.56
CA ASP A 19 -0.28 -23.40 -3.35
C ASP A 19 1.09 -22.76 -3.60
N GLN A 20 1.18 -21.89 -4.61
CA GLN A 20 2.40 -21.13 -4.93
C GLN A 20 2.77 -20.07 -3.86
N ALA A 21 1.80 -19.52 -3.11
CA ALA A 21 2.07 -18.53 -2.06
C ALA A 21 2.87 -19.11 -0.87
N MET A 22 2.86 -20.44 -0.73
CA MET A 22 3.67 -21.18 0.25
C MET A 22 5.00 -21.70 -0.33
N GLU A 23 5.26 -21.50 -1.62
CA GLU A 23 6.54 -21.82 -2.22
C GLU A 23 7.54 -20.71 -1.90
N LYS A 24 8.77 -21.11 -1.52
CA LYS A 24 9.87 -20.18 -1.25
C LYS A 24 10.27 -19.31 -2.46
N GLU A 25 9.76 -19.66 -3.64
CA GLU A 25 10.00 -18.93 -4.87
C GLU A 25 9.08 -17.73 -5.03
N TYR A 26 7.97 -17.62 -4.28
CA TYR A 26 7.09 -16.45 -4.33
C TYR A 26 7.78 -15.20 -3.75
N ILE A 27 7.64 -14.06 -4.43
CA ILE A 27 8.37 -12.83 -4.06
C ILE A 27 7.98 -12.36 -2.66
N PHE A 28 6.70 -12.46 -2.28
CA PHE A 28 6.22 -12.03 -0.97
C PHE A 28 6.18 -13.15 0.07
N TYR A 29 6.88 -14.28 -0.17
CA TYR A 29 6.88 -15.42 0.77
C TYR A 29 7.23 -15.00 2.20
N GLU A 30 8.26 -14.15 2.36
CA GLU A 30 8.70 -13.64 3.67
C GLU A 30 7.61 -12.81 4.35
N GLN A 31 6.96 -11.90 3.61
CA GLN A 31 5.87 -11.06 4.10
C GLN A 31 4.61 -11.86 4.44
N VAL A 32 4.24 -12.83 3.60
CA VAL A 32 3.11 -13.74 3.87
C VAL A 32 3.39 -14.58 5.11
N SER A 33 4.60 -15.12 5.25
CA SER A 33 5.00 -15.90 6.43
C SER A 33 4.97 -15.06 7.70
N ALA A 34 5.48 -13.83 7.66
CA ALA A 34 5.41 -12.89 8.78
C ALA A 34 3.97 -12.55 9.16
N THR A 35 3.14 -12.20 8.17
CA THR A 35 1.72 -11.88 8.38
C THR A 35 0.97 -13.09 8.96
N LYS A 36 1.22 -14.30 8.46
CA LYS A 36 0.60 -15.52 8.99
C LYS A 36 0.98 -15.76 10.46
N LYS A 37 2.24 -15.56 10.83
CA LYS A 37 2.68 -15.69 12.24
C LYS A 37 1.97 -14.67 13.14
N LEU A 38 1.87 -13.41 12.70
CA LEU A 38 1.15 -12.37 13.42
C LEU A 38 -0.33 -12.72 13.55
N PHE A 39 -0.96 -13.16 12.47
CA PHE A 39 -2.35 -13.59 12.45
C PHE A 39 -2.61 -14.72 13.45
N THR A 40 -1.78 -15.76 13.47
CA THR A 40 -1.96 -16.87 14.42
C THR A 40 -1.86 -16.42 15.87
N SER A 41 -0.94 -15.51 16.18
CA SER A 41 -0.82 -14.92 17.54
C SER A 41 -2.06 -14.11 17.89
N ILE A 42 -2.46 -13.19 17.01
CA ILE A 42 -3.60 -12.30 17.20
C ILE A 42 -4.92 -13.09 17.32
N ALA A 43 -5.11 -14.13 16.48
CA ALA A 43 -6.29 -14.97 16.51
C ALA A 43 -6.42 -15.71 17.84
N LYS A 44 -5.30 -16.20 18.39
CA LYS A 44 -5.28 -16.82 19.71
C LYS A 44 -5.68 -15.84 20.81
N ASP A 45 -5.13 -14.63 20.80
CA ASP A 45 -5.46 -13.58 21.78
C ASP A 45 -6.93 -13.14 21.67
N TRP A 46 -7.46 -13.10 20.44
CA TRP A 46 -8.87 -12.83 20.16
C TRP A 46 -9.78 -13.91 20.75
N GLU A 47 -9.46 -15.18 20.56
CA GLU A 47 -10.20 -16.31 21.13
C GLU A 47 -10.14 -16.35 22.67
N GLU A 48 -9.00 -15.99 23.26
CA GLU A 48 -8.86 -15.86 24.72
C GLU A 48 -9.74 -14.72 25.25
N THR A 49 -9.74 -13.56 24.58
CA THR A 49 -10.62 -12.44 24.91
C THR A 49 -12.10 -12.85 24.83
N LEU A 50 -12.48 -13.63 23.82
CA LEU A 50 -13.83 -14.16 23.68
C LEU A 50 -14.22 -15.05 24.87
N LYS A 51 -13.30 -15.87 25.41
CA LYS A 51 -13.54 -16.70 26.60
C LYS A 51 -13.69 -15.86 27.86
N GLU A 52 -12.84 -14.83 28.02
CA GLU A 52 -12.92 -13.93 29.18
C GLU A 52 -14.24 -13.17 29.22
N LEU A 53 -14.69 -12.64 28.07
CA LEU A 53 -15.95 -11.90 27.97
C LEU A 53 -17.19 -12.73 28.32
N LYS A 54 -17.14 -14.06 28.09
CA LYS A 54 -18.21 -14.98 28.52
C LYS A 54 -18.27 -15.11 30.05
N ASN A 55 -17.14 -14.95 30.74
CA ASN A 55 -17.01 -15.21 32.17
C ASN A 55 -17.09 -13.94 33.02
N GLU A 56 -16.62 -12.81 32.50
CA GLU A 56 -16.58 -11.52 33.19
C GLU A 56 -16.89 -10.43 32.16
N LYS A 57 -17.86 -9.52 32.43
CA LYS A 57 -18.20 -8.38 31.55
C LYS A 57 -17.05 -7.36 31.47
N LYS A 58 -15.93 -7.74 30.87
CA LYS A 58 -14.77 -6.90 30.61
C LYS A 58 -14.94 -6.22 29.24
N GLU A 59 -14.14 -5.20 28.98
CA GLU A 59 -14.03 -4.64 27.63
C GLU A 59 -12.96 -5.41 26.84
N PRO A 60 -13.09 -5.53 25.51
CA PRO A 60 -12.02 -6.07 24.68
C PRO A 60 -10.78 -5.17 24.77
N LYS A 61 -9.62 -5.76 25.09
CA LYS A 61 -8.37 -5.00 25.32
C LYS A 61 -7.33 -5.12 24.20
N GLY A 62 -7.56 -5.98 23.21
CA GLY A 62 -6.62 -6.20 22.12
C GLY A 62 -6.56 -5.05 21.11
N ASN A 63 -5.40 -4.92 20.45
CA ASN A 63 -5.25 -4.23 19.18
C ASN A 63 -4.82 -5.28 18.14
N TYR A 64 -5.76 -5.71 17.32
CA TYR A 64 -5.63 -6.78 16.34
C TYR A 64 -5.35 -6.22 14.94
N LEU A 65 -4.53 -5.18 14.85
CA LEU A 65 -4.12 -4.56 13.60
C LEU A 65 -2.78 -5.11 13.10
N ILE A 66 -2.73 -5.55 11.85
CA ILE A 66 -1.52 -5.86 11.09
C ILE A 66 -1.36 -4.79 10.00
N SER A 67 -0.18 -4.19 9.90
CA SER A 67 0.09 -3.12 8.92
C SER A 67 1.04 -3.60 7.84
N LEU A 68 0.64 -3.43 6.57
CA LEU A 68 1.47 -3.68 5.40
C LEU A 68 2.00 -2.35 4.87
N ILE A 69 3.31 -2.11 5.01
CA ILE A 69 3.91 -0.82 4.73
C ILE A 69 4.75 -0.90 3.46
N GLY A 70 4.47 -0.04 2.49
CA GLY A 70 5.28 0.02 1.26
C GLY A 70 4.92 1.18 0.34
N GLU A 71 5.90 1.60 -0.46
CA GLU A 71 5.73 2.68 -1.44
C GLU A 71 4.75 2.32 -2.56
N ARG A 72 4.38 3.31 -3.39
CA ARG A 72 3.49 3.08 -4.55
C ARG A 72 4.15 2.11 -5.53
N GLY A 73 3.41 1.09 -5.98
CA GLY A 73 3.92 0.11 -6.95
C GLY A 73 4.77 -1.02 -6.36
N THR A 74 4.89 -1.14 -5.03
CA THR A 74 5.58 -2.24 -4.34
C THR A 74 4.78 -3.54 -4.27
N GLY A 75 3.50 -3.52 -4.67
CA GLY A 75 2.61 -4.70 -4.70
C GLY A 75 1.75 -4.92 -3.45
N LYS A 76 1.53 -3.88 -2.64
CA LYS A 76 0.61 -3.87 -1.47
C LYS A 76 -0.71 -4.62 -1.72
N SER A 77 -1.45 -4.23 -2.75
CA SER A 77 -2.72 -4.88 -3.11
C SER A 77 -2.55 -6.35 -3.43
N SER A 78 -1.53 -6.72 -4.22
CA SER A 78 -1.26 -8.12 -4.59
C SER A 78 -0.97 -8.99 -3.37
N LEU A 79 -0.20 -8.46 -2.41
CA LEU A 79 0.03 -9.11 -1.13
C LEU A 79 -1.27 -9.22 -0.30
N LEU A 80 -2.07 -8.16 -0.23
CA LEU A 80 -3.33 -8.16 0.53
C LEU A 80 -4.32 -9.22 0.03
N TYR A 81 -4.50 -9.35 -1.30
CA TYR A 81 -5.32 -10.40 -1.90
C TYR A 81 -4.76 -11.81 -1.62
N THR A 82 -3.43 -11.95 -1.53
CA THR A 82 -2.82 -13.24 -1.16
C THR A 82 -3.05 -13.55 0.32
N ILE A 83 -2.96 -12.54 1.20
CA ILE A 83 -3.26 -12.66 2.64
C ILE A 83 -4.73 -13.04 2.86
N LYS A 84 -5.66 -12.50 2.08
CA LYS A 84 -7.08 -12.90 2.10
C LYS A 84 -7.22 -14.42 2.00
N ASN A 85 -6.62 -15.03 0.98
CA ASN A 85 -6.68 -16.47 0.75
C ASN A 85 -6.07 -17.26 1.92
N VAL A 86 -4.96 -16.75 2.49
CA VAL A 86 -4.32 -17.37 3.67
C VAL A 86 -5.25 -17.33 4.89
N PHE A 87 -5.89 -16.21 5.17
CA PHE A 87 -6.78 -16.06 6.33
C PHE A 87 -8.04 -16.90 6.19
N GLU A 88 -8.63 -16.99 4.98
CA GLU A 88 -9.76 -17.88 4.71
C GLU A 88 -9.40 -19.36 4.98
N LYS A 89 -8.18 -19.78 4.65
CA LYS A 89 -7.67 -21.14 4.95
C LYS A 89 -7.42 -21.38 6.44
N GLU A 90 -7.06 -20.35 7.19
CA GLU A 90 -6.90 -20.42 8.66
C GLU A 90 -8.23 -20.26 9.40
N ASN A 91 -9.36 -20.53 8.72
CA ASN A 91 -10.71 -20.45 9.27
C ASN A 91 -11.09 -19.06 9.78
N SER A 92 -10.57 -17.98 9.18
CA SER A 92 -11.14 -16.65 9.39
C SER A 92 -12.25 -16.39 8.38
N LEU A 93 -13.37 -15.82 8.84
CA LEU A 93 -14.32 -15.18 7.94
C LEU A 93 -13.71 -13.86 7.46
N VAL A 94 -13.26 -13.80 6.21
CA VAL A 94 -12.71 -12.58 5.62
C VAL A 94 -13.83 -11.79 4.94
N LEU A 95 -14.05 -10.56 5.39
CA LEU A 95 -15.04 -9.66 4.79
C LEU A 95 -14.54 -9.13 3.43
N ASP A 96 -15.42 -8.45 2.69
CA ASP A 96 -15.04 -7.81 1.43
C ASP A 96 -13.93 -6.78 1.68
N ILE A 97 -12.94 -6.71 0.77
CA ILE A 97 -11.84 -5.74 0.89
C ILE A 97 -12.44 -4.34 0.80
N ILE A 98 -12.14 -3.51 1.79
CA ILE A 98 -12.64 -2.15 1.88
C ILE A 98 -11.68 -1.25 1.10
N ASP A 99 -12.23 -0.57 0.09
CA ASP A 99 -11.57 0.55 -0.59
C ASP A 99 -11.99 1.85 0.12
N PRO A 100 -11.06 2.56 0.75
CA PRO A 100 -11.28 3.86 1.36
C PRO A 100 -11.85 4.92 0.41
N GLY A 101 -11.71 4.75 -0.90
CA GLY A 101 -12.42 5.57 -1.89
C GLY A 101 -13.94 5.54 -1.71
N MET A 102 -14.49 4.48 -1.14
CA MET A 102 -15.92 4.37 -0.79
C MET A 102 -16.35 5.32 0.34
N PHE A 103 -15.39 5.90 1.08
CA PHE A 103 -15.65 6.99 2.03
C PHE A 103 -15.98 8.32 1.33
N ALA A 104 -16.08 8.35 -0.01
CA ALA A 104 -16.51 9.51 -0.79
C ALA A 104 -17.79 10.17 -0.23
N ASP A 105 -18.73 9.35 0.27
CA ASP A 105 -20.11 9.75 0.60
C ASP A 105 -20.42 9.77 2.13
N GLU A 106 -19.47 10.16 2.98
CA GLU A 106 -19.65 10.26 4.45
C GLU A 106 -19.96 8.94 5.20
N VAL A 107 -20.01 7.79 4.51
CA VAL A 107 -20.17 6.48 5.14
C VAL A 107 -18.87 6.13 5.88
N PRO A 108 -18.84 5.99 7.21
CA PRO A 108 -17.63 5.64 7.94
C PRO A 108 -17.39 4.14 7.96
N LEU A 109 -16.16 3.78 8.38
CA LEU A 109 -15.67 2.42 8.34
C LEU A 109 -16.58 1.45 9.11
N ILE A 110 -17.12 1.87 10.24
CA ILE A 110 -17.97 1.02 11.09
C ILE A 110 -19.25 0.59 10.35
N GLU A 111 -19.88 1.49 9.60
CA GLU A 111 -21.07 1.17 8.81
C GLU A 111 -20.76 0.21 7.66
N LEU A 112 -19.61 0.38 6.99
CA LEU A 112 -19.16 -0.56 5.96
C LEU A 112 -18.93 -1.96 6.53
N VAL A 113 -18.33 -2.05 7.72
CA VAL A 113 -18.11 -3.34 8.41
C VAL A 113 -19.44 -3.99 8.77
N LEU A 114 -20.37 -3.25 9.38
CA LEU A 114 -21.70 -3.74 9.74
C LEU A 114 -22.50 -4.17 8.50
N SER A 115 -22.43 -3.40 7.41
CA SER A 115 -23.05 -3.75 6.12
C SER A 115 -22.47 -5.03 5.52
N SER A 116 -21.14 -5.20 5.59
CA SER A 116 -20.48 -6.42 5.11
C SER A 116 -20.84 -7.65 5.97
N ILE A 117 -20.99 -7.47 7.28
CA ILE A 117 -21.51 -8.52 8.17
C ILE A 117 -22.94 -8.88 7.79
N LEU A 118 -23.82 -7.88 7.62
CA LEU A 118 -25.22 -8.08 7.24
C LEU A 118 -25.35 -8.91 5.95
N LYS A 119 -24.60 -8.51 4.92
CA LYS A 119 -24.52 -9.22 3.63
C LYS A 119 -24.08 -10.68 3.78
N ASN A 120 -23.26 -11.02 4.78
CA ASN A 120 -22.81 -12.40 5.00
C ASN A 120 -23.81 -13.23 5.81
N ILE A 121 -24.52 -12.63 6.78
CA ILE A 121 -25.55 -13.34 7.54
C ILE A 121 -26.81 -13.59 6.70
N GLU A 122 -27.18 -12.68 5.79
CA GLU A 122 -28.31 -12.87 4.85
C GLU A 122 -28.11 -14.10 3.94
N LYS A 123 -26.86 -14.45 3.62
CA LYS A 123 -26.56 -15.66 2.80
C LYS A 123 -26.94 -16.96 3.51
N VAL A 124 -27.05 -16.95 4.83
CA VAL A 124 -27.34 -18.14 5.65
C VAL A 124 -28.73 -18.12 6.27
N GLU A 125 -29.52 -17.06 6.05
CA GLU A 125 -30.85 -16.83 6.64
C GLU A 125 -31.75 -18.08 6.55
N ASN A 126 -31.85 -18.69 5.37
CA ASN A 126 -32.71 -19.87 5.14
C ASN A 126 -32.23 -21.16 5.84
N ASN A 127 -31.03 -21.18 6.41
CA ASN A 127 -30.37 -22.37 6.95
C ASN A 127 -30.11 -22.28 8.46
N VAL A 128 -30.53 -21.21 9.12
CA VAL A 128 -30.25 -20.96 10.54
C VAL A 128 -31.53 -20.76 11.33
N ASN A 129 -31.43 -20.78 12.66
CA ASN A 129 -32.56 -20.44 13.53
C ASN A 129 -33.01 -18.97 13.35
N ASP A 130 -34.27 -18.78 12.95
CA ASP A 130 -34.91 -17.46 12.75
C ASP A 130 -34.76 -16.51 13.94
N GLU A 131 -34.89 -17.01 15.17
CA GLU A 131 -34.78 -16.19 16.39
C GLU A 131 -33.36 -15.64 16.56
N LYS A 132 -32.33 -16.48 16.32
CA LYS A 132 -30.93 -16.04 16.38
C LYS A 132 -30.62 -15.01 15.29
N PHE A 133 -31.14 -15.24 14.08
CA PHE A 133 -30.97 -14.32 12.97
C PHE A 133 -31.61 -12.95 13.27
N ILE A 134 -32.88 -12.94 13.69
CA ILE A 134 -33.61 -11.72 14.05
C ILE A 134 -32.90 -10.96 15.19
N ASN A 135 -32.40 -11.69 16.20
CA ASN A 135 -31.68 -11.07 17.30
C ASN A 135 -30.38 -10.38 16.84
N LEU A 136 -29.58 -11.04 16.01
CA LEU A 136 -28.36 -10.45 15.46
C LEU A 136 -28.67 -9.28 14.52
N PHE A 137 -29.67 -9.42 13.65
CA PHE A 137 -30.13 -8.35 12.77
C PHE A 137 -30.54 -7.10 13.56
N ASN A 138 -31.32 -7.27 14.62
CA ASN A 138 -31.72 -6.17 15.50
C ASN A 138 -30.53 -5.55 16.24
N LYS A 139 -29.54 -6.34 16.68
CA LYS A 139 -28.29 -5.79 17.27
C LYS A 139 -27.53 -4.93 16.28
N ILE A 140 -27.39 -5.38 15.03
CA ILE A 140 -26.71 -4.63 13.97
C ILE A 140 -27.47 -3.32 13.71
N LYS A 141 -28.80 -3.39 13.59
CA LYS A 141 -29.65 -2.21 13.38
C LYS A 141 -29.51 -1.20 14.52
N ASN A 142 -29.60 -1.64 15.77
CA ASN A 142 -29.43 -0.77 16.93
C ASN A 142 -28.03 -0.12 16.95
N ALA A 143 -26.98 -0.90 16.63
CA ALA A 143 -25.62 -0.36 16.55
C ALA A 143 -25.50 0.73 15.47
N THR A 144 -26.17 0.58 14.31
CA THR A 144 -26.21 1.64 13.29
C THR A 144 -27.00 2.87 13.74
N GLU A 145 -28.08 2.71 14.49
CA GLU A 145 -28.86 3.82 15.04
C GLU A 145 -28.07 4.61 16.08
N THR A 146 -27.38 3.93 17.02
CA THR A 146 -26.48 4.56 18.00
C THR A 146 -25.35 5.34 17.34
N LEU A 147 -24.80 4.86 16.22
CA LEU A 147 -23.79 5.62 15.46
C LEU A 147 -24.37 6.90 14.83
N GLY A 148 -25.61 6.84 14.36
CA GLY A 148 -26.32 8.00 13.81
C GLY A 148 -26.55 9.10 14.86
N THR A 149 -26.96 8.72 16.07
CA THR A 149 -27.22 9.69 17.17
C THR A 149 -25.93 10.34 17.68
N VAL A 150 -24.85 9.57 17.85
CA VAL A 150 -23.52 10.09 18.25
C VAL A 150 -22.97 11.12 17.25
N ARG A 151 -23.32 11.01 15.96
CA ARG A 151 -22.92 12.02 14.95
C ARG A 151 -23.75 13.28 15.02
N ILE A 152 -25.06 13.16 15.18
CA ILE A 152 -25.97 14.32 15.31
C ILE A 152 -25.56 15.17 16.52
N SER A 153 -25.07 14.55 17.60
CA SER A 153 -24.64 15.28 18.80
C SER A 153 -23.31 16.04 18.65
N SER A 154 -22.44 15.64 17.71
CA SER A 154 -21.18 16.35 17.45
C SER A 154 -21.34 17.68 16.71
N ASN A 155 -22.45 17.90 15.99
CA ASN A 155 -22.68 19.12 15.20
C ASN A 155 -23.75 20.08 15.77
N ASP A 156 -24.63 19.67 16.71
CA ASP A 156 -25.72 20.58 17.17
C ASP A 156 -26.31 20.31 18.60
N ALA A 157 -25.78 19.39 19.41
CA ALA A 157 -26.54 18.88 20.58
C ALA A 157 -26.58 19.73 21.87
N ILE A 158 -25.84 20.82 22.01
CA ILE A 158 -25.91 21.58 23.29
C ILE A 158 -27.25 22.34 23.43
N SER A 159 -28.03 22.48 22.35
CA SER A 159 -29.28 23.29 22.36
C SER A 159 -30.60 22.51 22.37
N LYS A 160 -30.60 21.18 22.15
CA LYS A 160 -31.84 20.41 21.87
C LYS A 160 -32.15 19.22 22.80
N TYR A 161 -31.19 18.68 23.55
CA TYR A 161 -31.40 17.46 24.34
C TYR A 161 -31.43 17.74 25.84
N THR A 162 -32.20 16.94 26.58
CA THR A 162 -32.17 16.97 28.05
C THR A 162 -30.93 16.26 28.59
N THR A 163 -30.45 16.64 29.77
CA THR A 163 -29.25 16.08 30.41
C THR A 163 -29.28 14.55 30.56
N CYS A 164 -30.47 13.93 30.66
CA CYS A 164 -30.61 12.48 30.78
C CYS A 164 -30.42 11.74 29.44
N GLU A 165 -30.96 12.27 28.33
CA GLU A 165 -30.82 11.67 26.99
C GLU A 165 -29.35 11.67 26.55
N VAL A 166 -28.65 12.77 26.85
CA VAL A 166 -27.19 12.89 26.62
C VAL A 166 -26.41 11.85 27.44
N LEU A 167 -26.81 11.57 28.69
CA LEU A 167 -26.15 10.57 29.54
C LEU A 167 -26.38 9.14 29.04
N ASP A 168 -27.57 8.81 28.54
CA ASP A 168 -27.85 7.51 27.95
C ASP A 168 -27.06 7.31 26.63
N GLU A 169 -26.93 8.34 25.80
CA GLU A 169 -26.06 8.32 24.60
C GLU A 169 -24.57 8.12 24.96
N TYR A 170 -24.08 8.79 26.01
CA TYR A 170 -22.72 8.57 26.50
C TYR A 170 -22.53 7.15 27.04
N LYS A 171 -23.53 6.60 27.72
CA LYS A 171 -23.47 5.22 28.22
C LYS A 171 -23.46 4.19 27.09
N GLU A 172 -24.22 4.41 26.02
CA GLU A 172 -24.20 3.54 24.84
C GLU A 172 -22.87 3.63 24.07
N SER A 173 -22.33 4.84 23.87
CA SER A 173 -21.02 5.00 23.22
C SER A 173 -19.86 4.38 24.01
N ILE A 174 -19.90 4.42 25.36
CA ILE A 174 -18.92 3.72 26.22
C ILE A 174 -18.99 2.20 26.00
N ASN A 175 -20.19 1.63 25.86
CA ASN A 175 -20.37 0.18 25.70
C ASN A 175 -20.32 -0.30 24.23
N PHE A 176 -20.20 0.63 23.27
CA PHE A 176 -20.29 0.32 21.85
C PHE A 176 -19.27 -0.72 21.38
N LYS A 177 -18.07 -0.67 21.97
CA LYS A 177 -17.00 -1.64 21.73
C LYS A 177 -17.42 -3.07 22.10
N THR A 178 -18.09 -3.24 23.23
CA THR A 178 -18.64 -4.52 23.69
C THR A 178 -19.76 -4.99 22.78
N ILE A 179 -20.66 -4.09 22.36
CA ILE A 179 -21.73 -4.40 21.40
C ILE A 179 -21.16 -4.91 20.08
N LEU A 180 -20.15 -4.23 19.53
CA LEU A 180 -19.47 -4.67 18.30
C LEU A 180 -18.81 -6.04 18.45
N PHE A 181 -18.19 -6.32 19.60
CA PHE A 181 -17.57 -7.62 19.85
C PHE A 181 -18.62 -8.74 19.95
N GLU A 182 -19.77 -8.47 20.58
CA GLU A 182 -20.91 -9.39 20.60
C GLU A 182 -21.45 -9.65 19.20
N ILE A 183 -21.60 -8.60 18.37
CA ILE A 183 -22.00 -8.74 16.96
C ILE A 183 -21.01 -9.65 16.22
N ALA A 184 -19.70 -9.46 16.40
CA ALA A 184 -18.67 -10.29 15.77
C ALA A 184 -18.80 -11.77 16.18
N ARG A 185 -18.99 -12.05 17.47
CA ARG A 185 -19.21 -13.41 17.98
C ARG A 185 -20.48 -14.03 17.40
N ASP A 186 -21.61 -13.34 17.55
CA ASP A 186 -22.92 -13.86 17.15
C ASP A 186 -22.96 -14.10 15.63
N THR A 187 -22.21 -13.30 14.86
CA THR A 187 -21.99 -13.50 13.41
C THR A 187 -21.26 -14.81 13.11
N ILE A 188 -20.15 -15.11 13.82
CA ILE A 188 -19.42 -16.37 13.64
C ILE A 188 -20.31 -17.56 13.98
N ASP A 189 -21.01 -17.51 15.12
CA ASP A 189 -21.88 -18.59 15.58
C ASP A 189 -22.98 -18.88 14.55
N LEU A 190 -23.62 -17.84 14.03
CA LEU A 190 -24.71 -17.96 13.04
C LEU A 190 -24.20 -18.48 11.68
N ILE A 191 -23.07 -17.96 11.18
CA ILE A 191 -22.50 -18.41 9.90
C ILE A 191 -22.01 -19.86 9.98
N ASN A 192 -21.41 -20.26 11.11
CA ASN A 192 -20.98 -21.65 11.32
C ASN A 192 -22.17 -22.62 11.32
N GLU A 193 -23.29 -22.23 11.95
CA GLU A 193 -24.55 -22.98 11.92
C GLU A 193 -25.07 -23.15 10.49
N GLY A 194 -25.13 -22.06 9.71
CA GLY A 194 -25.76 -22.07 8.39
C GLY A 194 -24.89 -22.56 7.22
N MET A 195 -23.56 -22.52 7.35
CA MET A 195 -22.62 -22.99 6.31
C MET A 195 -21.94 -24.33 6.64
N ASN A 196 -22.13 -24.88 7.83
CA ASN A 196 -21.40 -26.05 8.32
C ASN A 196 -19.87 -25.90 8.17
N LYS A 197 -19.38 -24.70 8.52
CA LYS A 197 -17.96 -24.33 8.57
C LYS A 197 -17.57 -24.00 10.00
N GLU A 198 -16.27 -24.00 10.29
CA GLU A 198 -15.74 -23.73 11.63
C GLU A 198 -14.90 -22.45 11.61
N TYR A 199 -15.50 -21.32 11.26
CA TYR A 199 -14.83 -20.04 11.37
C TYR A 199 -14.56 -19.71 12.84
N LYS A 200 -13.38 -19.14 13.12
CA LYS A 200 -12.92 -18.81 14.47
C LYS A 200 -12.80 -17.31 14.72
N THR A 201 -12.52 -16.56 13.67
CA THR A 201 -12.28 -15.10 13.73
C THR A 201 -12.93 -14.39 12.55
N ILE A 202 -13.10 -13.08 12.65
CA ILE A 202 -13.49 -12.22 11.53
C ILE A 202 -12.32 -11.30 11.18
N SER A 203 -11.96 -11.25 9.89
CA SER A 203 -10.89 -10.40 9.37
C SER A 203 -11.41 -9.35 8.40
N ILE A 204 -10.87 -8.13 8.53
CA ILE A 204 -11.13 -6.98 7.66
C ILE A 204 -9.83 -6.62 6.94
N LEU A 205 -9.91 -6.39 5.64
CA LEU A 205 -8.78 -5.98 4.81
C LEU A 205 -9.07 -4.61 4.21
N ILE A 206 -8.13 -3.67 4.36
CA ILE A 206 -8.24 -2.30 3.87
C ILE A 206 -7.07 -2.02 2.92
N ASP A 207 -7.36 -1.59 1.68
CA ASP A 207 -6.38 -1.30 0.63
C ASP A 207 -6.45 0.15 0.15
N ASP A 208 -5.59 0.55 -0.79
CA ASP A 208 -5.68 1.74 -1.65
C ASP A 208 -5.95 3.09 -0.94
N LEU A 209 -5.34 3.27 0.24
CA LEU A 209 -5.37 4.56 0.94
C LEU A 209 -4.77 5.70 0.11
N ASP A 210 -3.88 5.37 -0.83
CA ASP A 210 -3.06 6.30 -1.64
C ASP A 210 -3.89 7.35 -2.43
N LEU A 211 -5.19 7.14 -2.64
CA LEU A 211 -6.08 8.02 -3.41
C LEU A 211 -7.08 8.82 -2.56
N VAL A 212 -7.06 8.68 -1.23
CA VAL A 212 -8.04 9.29 -0.32
C VAL A 212 -7.49 10.54 0.35
N SER A 213 -8.37 11.49 0.65
CA SER A 213 -7.99 12.71 1.36
C SER A 213 -7.56 12.39 2.80
N ASN A 214 -6.51 13.08 3.24
CA ASN A 214 -5.92 12.93 4.58
C ASN A 214 -6.94 13.01 5.73
N ILE A 215 -7.96 13.88 5.63
CA ILE A 215 -9.01 14.04 6.64
C ILE A 215 -9.83 12.75 6.78
N LYS A 216 -10.22 12.13 5.65
CA LYS A 216 -11.00 10.89 5.65
C LYS A 216 -10.16 9.71 6.13
N ILE A 217 -8.88 9.68 5.77
CA ILE A 217 -7.94 8.70 6.29
C ILE A 217 -7.89 8.82 7.82
N TYR A 218 -7.71 10.01 8.37
CA TYR A 218 -7.68 10.21 9.83
C TYR A 218 -8.97 9.74 10.52
N GLN A 219 -10.14 10.05 9.97
CA GLN A 219 -11.43 9.57 10.49
C GLN A 219 -11.50 8.04 10.52
N MET A 220 -11.07 7.38 9.45
CA MET A 220 -10.97 5.92 9.39
C MET A 220 -9.97 5.38 10.44
N LEU A 221 -8.82 6.04 10.65
CA LEU A 221 -7.86 5.64 11.68
C LEU A 221 -8.45 5.78 13.10
N GLU A 222 -9.29 6.79 13.34
CA GLU A 222 -10.01 6.96 14.60
C GLU A 222 -10.99 5.81 14.83
N ASP A 223 -11.77 5.42 13.82
CA ASP A 223 -12.69 4.27 13.89
C ASP A 223 -11.92 2.97 14.16
N LEU A 224 -10.78 2.78 13.49
CA LEU A 224 -9.87 1.65 13.72
C LEU A 224 -9.38 1.62 15.16
N ARG A 225 -8.82 2.73 15.65
CA ARG A 225 -8.22 2.84 16.98
C ARG A 225 -9.25 2.67 18.10
N LYS A 226 -10.41 3.31 17.97
CA LYS A 226 -11.43 3.35 19.03
C LYS A 226 -12.24 2.06 19.11
N TYR A 227 -12.60 1.48 17.97
CA TYR A 227 -13.62 0.44 17.91
C TYR A 227 -13.16 -0.81 17.16
N ILE A 228 -12.79 -0.68 15.89
CA ILE A 228 -12.70 -1.83 14.98
C ILE A 228 -11.52 -2.76 15.30
N SER A 229 -10.31 -2.22 15.53
CA SER A 229 -9.09 -3.03 15.74
C SER A 229 -9.15 -3.92 16.98
N SER A 230 -10.09 -3.67 17.89
CA SER A 230 -10.26 -4.46 19.11
C SER A 230 -11.30 -5.58 19.02
N CYS A 231 -12.11 -5.56 17.96
CA CYS A 231 -13.19 -6.50 17.74
C CYS A 231 -12.93 -7.42 16.55
N PHE A 232 -12.15 -6.94 15.58
CA PHE A 232 -11.87 -7.63 14.33
C PHE A 232 -10.37 -7.67 14.10
N ILE A 233 -9.89 -8.71 13.43
CA ILE A 233 -8.50 -8.75 12.95
C ILE A 233 -8.43 -7.87 11.69
N VAL A 234 -7.65 -6.80 11.73
CA VAL A 234 -7.57 -5.84 10.63
C VAL A 234 -6.22 -5.94 9.95
N VAL A 235 -6.20 -6.00 8.62
CA VAL A 235 -4.99 -5.79 7.82
C VAL A 235 -5.17 -4.51 7.01
N ILE A 236 -4.27 -3.56 7.20
CA ILE A 236 -4.29 -2.28 6.50
C ILE A 236 -3.02 -2.14 5.66
N ALA A 237 -3.16 -1.74 4.39
CA ALA A 237 -2.03 -1.51 3.50
C ALA A 237 -1.88 -0.03 3.16
N TYR A 238 -0.72 0.58 3.46
CA TYR A 238 -0.51 2.02 3.29
C TYR A 238 0.93 2.41 2.97
N ARG A 239 1.10 3.65 2.48
CA ARG A 239 2.39 4.35 2.43
C ARG A 239 2.64 5.07 3.74
N GLU A 240 3.83 4.90 4.32
CA GLU A 240 4.15 5.47 5.63
C GLU A 240 4.01 7.01 5.65
N LYS A 241 4.52 7.69 4.62
CA LYS A 241 4.40 9.14 4.48
C LYS A 241 2.95 9.61 4.49
N GLN A 242 2.07 8.94 3.75
CA GLN A 242 0.66 9.33 3.67
C GLN A 242 -0.05 9.20 5.02
N LEU A 243 0.20 8.11 5.75
CA LEU A 243 -0.39 7.91 7.08
C LEU A 243 0.09 9.00 8.04
N ARG A 244 1.40 9.28 8.05
CA ARG A 244 2.01 10.36 8.85
C ARG A 244 1.41 11.72 8.51
N ASP A 245 1.33 12.07 7.23
CA ASP A 245 0.80 13.34 6.76
C ASP A 245 -0.68 13.50 7.15
N SER A 246 -1.46 12.41 7.08
CA SER A 246 -2.88 12.43 7.46
C SER A 246 -3.09 12.74 8.94
N VAL A 247 -2.33 12.08 9.81
CA VAL A 247 -2.38 12.30 11.26
C VAL A 247 -1.83 13.69 11.62
N LEU A 248 -0.70 14.08 11.02
CA LEU A 248 -0.09 15.39 11.26
C LEU A 248 -1.03 16.52 10.87
N GLN A 249 -1.67 16.45 9.70
CA GLN A 249 -2.62 17.46 9.25
C GLN A 249 -3.76 17.65 10.25
N ASN A 250 -4.32 16.55 10.79
CA ASN A 250 -5.40 16.68 11.77
C ASN A 250 -4.91 17.24 13.12
N ILE A 251 -3.75 16.80 13.61
CA ILE A 251 -3.16 17.35 14.84
C ILE A 251 -2.87 18.85 14.69
N VAL A 252 -2.40 19.30 13.51
CA VAL A 252 -2.21 20.72 13.21
C VAL A 252 -3.54 21.48 13.26
N LEU A 253 -4.61 20.92 12.70
CA LEU A 253 -5.94 21.53 12.73
C LEU A 253 -6.48 21.66 14.16
N GLU A 254 -6.35 20.62 14.99
CA GLU A 254 -6.77 20.63 16.39
C GLU A 254 -5.98 21.65 17.23
N ASN A 255 -4.69 21.81 16.95
CA ASN A 255 -3.80 22.73 17.67
C ASN A 255 -3.70 24.12 17.02
N ASN A 256 -4.46 24.41 15.96
CA ASN A 256 -4.39 25.66 15.20
C ASN A 256 -4.49 26.94 16.07
N PRO A 257 -5.35 27.00 17.11
CA PRO A 257 -5.40 28.16 18.02
C PRO A 257 -4.13 28.37 18.85
N LEU A 258 -3.40 27.28 19.16
CA LEU A 258 -2.18 27.30 19.97
C LEU A 258 -0.94 27.56 19.12
N ILE A 259 -0.97 27.12 17.86
CA ILE A 259 0.04 27.42 16.85
C ILE A 259 0.01 28.91 16.51
N ASN A 260 -1.18 29.48 16.34
CA ASN A 260 -1.39 30.89 15.95
C ASN A 260 -1.64 31.84 17.14
N TYR A 261 -1.26 31.43 18.35
CA TYR A 261 -1.54 32.18 19.59
C TYR A 261 -0.98 33.62 19.58
N SER A 262 0.20 33.84 18.98
CA SER A 262 0.79 35.16 18.77
C SER A 262 1.68 35.13 17.52
N LYS A 263 1.73 36.25 16.76
CA LYS A 263 2.55 36.40 15.55
C LYS A 263 4.05 36.04 15.75
N ASN A 264 4.54 36.06 16.99
CA ASN A 264 5.94 35.80 17.32
C ASN A 264 6.14 34.71 18.40
N ASP A 265 5.09 34.09 18.93
CA ASP A 265 5.21 33.05 19.98
C ASP A 265 4.14 31.97 19.77
N SER A 266 4.51 30.90 19.06
CA SER A 266 3.73 29.67 19.01
C SER A 266 3.89 28.93 20.34
N LEU A 267 2.78 28.64 21.05
CA LEU A 267 2.84 27.90 22.32
C LEU A 267 3.24 26.44 22.12
N ILE A 268 2.99 25.90 20.92
CA ILE A 268 3.36 24.54 20.52
C ILE A 268 4.42 24.62 19.43
N LYS A 269 5.47 23.81 19.57
CA LYS A 269 6.56 23.72 18.58
C LYS A 269 6.29 22.62 17.56
N THR A 270 6.87 22.77 16.36
CA THR A 270 6.76 21.76 15.29
C THR A 270 7.20 20.37 15.74
N ASN A 271 8.25 20.26 16.55
CA ASN A 271 8.74 18.99 17.09
C ASN A 271 7.69 18.30 17.99
N GLU A 272 6.92 19.06 18.77
CA GLU A 272 5.88 18.49 19.64
C GLU A 272 4.72 17.93 18.81
N LEU A 273 4.38 18.56 17.67
CA LEU A 273 3.40 18.03 16.72
C LEU A 273 3.88 16.69 16.14
N PHE A 274 5.15 16.60 15.72
CA PHE A 274 5.75 15.36 15.23
C PHE A 274 5.79 14.25 16.30
N ASP A 275 6.06 14.59 17.56
CA ASP A 275 6.02 13.64 18.67
C ASP A 275 4.59 13.13 18.92
N GLN A 276 3.58 14.01 18.84
CA GLN A 276 2.17 13.60 18.94
C GLN A 276 1.78 12.67 17.79
N THR A 277 2.17 13.00 16.55
CA THR A 277 1.96 12.15 15.38
C THR A 277 2.60 10.78 15.57
N SER A 278 3.85 10.73 16.03
CA SER A 278 4.58 9.48 16.23
C SER A 278 3.92 8.62 17.31
N LYS A 279 3.53 9.21 18.45
CA LYS A 279 2.79 8.51 19.52
C LYS A 279 1.43 7.99 19.06
N TYR A 280 0.75 8.74 18.19
CA TYR A 280 -0.51 8.30 17.62
C TYR A 280 -0.31 7.03 16.78
N ILE A 281 0.65 7.07 15.86
CA ILE A 281 0.93 5.96 14.94
C ILE A 281 1.43 4.73 15.71
N GLU A 282 2.32 4.91 16.69
CA GLU A 282 2.83 3.81 17.52
C GLU A 282 1.71 3.11 18.30
N LYS A 283 0.70 3.85 18.77
CA LYS A 283 -0.47 3.26 19.44
C LYS A 283 -1.37 2.48 18.48
N LEU A 284 -1.56 2.99 17.27
CA LEU A 284 -2.42 2.37 16.27
C LEU A 284 -1.75 1.14 15.65
N SER A 285 -0.51 1.30 15.18
CA SER A 285 0.30 0.31 14.47
C SER A 285 1.68 0.18 15.13
N PRO A 286 1.80 -0.61 16.22
CA PRO A 286 3.07 -0.87 16.86
C PRO A 286 4.05 -1.58 15.91
N LEU A 287 5.35 -1.32 16.04
CA LEU A 287 6.39 -1.96 15.19
C LEU A 287 6.27 -3.49 15.12
N ALA A 288 5.86 -4.13 16.21
CA ALA A 288 5.70 -5.58 16.29
C ALA A 288 4.59 -6.13 15.36
N THR A 289 3.66 -5.30 14.89
CA THR A 289 2.57 -5.71 13.99
C THR A 289 2.75 -5.19 12.56
N GLN A 290 3.90 -4.61 12.26
CA GLN A 290 4.24 -4.07 10.94
C GLN A 290 4.98 -5.11 10.09
N VAL A 291 4.58 -5.20 8.82
CA VAL A 291 5.22 -5.99 7.78
C VAL A 291 5.61 -5.04 6.66
N PHE A 292 6.92 -4.86 6.48
CA PHE A 292 7.47 -4.01 5.43
C PHE A 292 7.56 -4.78 4.10
N LEU A 293 7.06 -4.16 3.04
CA LEU A 293 7.33 -4.57 1.67
C LEU A 293 8.74 -4.11 1.28
N TYR A 294 9.26 -4.74 0.23
CA TYR A 294 10.61 -4.46 -0.23
C TYR A 294 10.81 -3.00 -0.59
N ASN A 295 11.88 -2.41 -0.04
CA ASN A 295 12.39 -1.14 -0.53
C ASN A 295 13.16 -1.32 -1.84
N GLU A 296 13.55 -0.21 -2.46
CA GLU A 296 14.26 -0.20 -3.75
C GLU A 296 15.53 -1.05 -3.73
N ASN A 297 16.40 -0.84 -2.73
CA ASN A 297 17.65 -1.57 -2.59
C ASN A 297 17.41 -3.07 -2.42
N GLU A 298 16.47 -3.46 -1.56
CA GLU A 298 16.12 -4.87 -1.36
C GLU A 298 15.63 -5.50 -2.66
N LEU A 299 14.80 -4.79 -3.43
CA LEU A 299 14.28 -5.27 -4.71
C LEU A 299 15.40 -5.48 -5.73
N HIS A 300 16.34 -4.54 -5.86
CA HIS A 300 17.48 -4.63 -6.79
C HIS A 300 18.36 -5.86 -6.54
N HIS A 301 18.47 -6.27 -5.28
CA HIS A 301 19.26 -7.43 -4.86
C HIS A 301 18.47 -8.75 -4.87
N LYS A 302 17.17 -8.75 -5.16
CA LYS A 302 16.39 -9.99 -5.29
C LYS A 302 16.65 -10.65 -6.66
N PRO A 303 16.75 -11.99 -6.72
CA PRO A 303 16.84 -12.72 -7.98
C PRO A 303 15.63 -12.47 -8.89
N MET A 304 15.88 -12.22 -10.18
CA MET A 304 14.83 -12.00 -11.17
C MET A 304 13.84 -13.16 -11.25
N LYS A 305 14.34 -14.40 -11.15
CA LYS A 305 13.51 -15.60 -11.08
C LYS A 305 12.43 -15.51 -10.01
N LYS A 306 12.74 -14.99 -8.81
CA LYS A 306 11.75 -14.82 -7.71
C LYS A 306 10.72 -13.72 -8.00
N ILE A 307 11.13 -12.68 -8.73
CA ILE A 307 10.22 -11.62 -9.14
C ILE A 307 9.23 -12.17 -10.19
N LEU A 308 9.72 -12.95 -11.15
CA LEU A 308 8.92 -13.52 -12.23
C LEU A 308 8.11 -14.76 -11.86
N SER A 309 8.58 -15.59 -10.93
CA SER A 309 7.83 -16.77 -10.43
C SER A 309 6.45 -16.37 -9.92
N SER A 310 6.37 -15.20 -9.29
CA SER A 310 5.12 -14.60 -8.79
C SER A 310 4.13 -14.22 -9.90
N LEU A 311 4.58 -14.24 -11.17
CA LEU A 311 3.78 -13.95 -12.36
C LEU A 311 3.34 -15.22 -13.10
N LYS A 312 3.79 -16.41 -12.68
CA LYS A 312 3.37 -17.68 -13.28
C LYS A 312 1.96 -18.03 -12.82
N ASP A 313 0.97 -17.66 -13.61
CA ASP A 313 -0.35 -18.25 -13.50
C ASP A 313 -0.26 -19.73 -13.97
N ASP A 314 -0.82 -20.68 -13.22
CA ASP A 314 -0.74 -22.15 -13.48
C ASP A 314 -1.23 -22.58 -14.88
N LYS A 315 -1.77 -21.63 -15.67
CA LYS A 315 -2.40 -21.86 -16.98
C LYS A 315 -1.72 -21.12 -18.14
N SER A 316 -0.62 -20.42 -17.93
CA SER A 316 0.10 -19.72 -19.01
C SER A 316 1.50 -20.28 -19.20
N ASP A 317 1.69 -21.03 -20.29
CA ASP A 317 3.03 -21.32 -20.80
C ASP A 317 3.74 -20.00 -21.10
N VAL A 318 4.87 -19.77 -20.46
CA VAL A 318 5.80 -18.69 -20.77
C VAL A 318 6.35 -18.96 -22.17
N ASN A 319 5.65 -18.54 -23.22
CA ASN A 319 6.06 -18.77 -24.61
C ASN A 319 7.14 -17.82 -25.12
N ASN A 320 7.70 -16.98 -24.24
CA ASN A 320 8.80 -16.08 -24.57
C ASN A 320 10.13 -16.69 -24.09
N GLU A 321 11.05 -16.97 -25.02
CA GLU A 321 12.36 -17.56 -24.73
C GLU A 321 13.20 -16.72 -23.76
N MET A 322 13.13 -15.40 -23.86
CA MET A 322 13.79 -14.49 -22.92
C MET A 322 13.28 -14.72 -21.49
N LEU A 323 11.96 -14.77 -21.29
CA LEU A 323 11.38 -15.01 -19.97
C LEU A 323 11.71 -16.41 -19.43
N LYS A 324 11.80 -17.43 -20.29
CA LYS A 324 12.26 -18.78 -19.89
C LYS A 324 13.69 -18.73 -19.37
N LYS A 325 14.58 -18.05 -20.09
CA LYS A 325 15.99 -17.90 -19.71
C LYS A 325 16.14 -17.21 -18.36
N ILE A 326 15.38 -16.14 -18.11
CA ILE A 326 15.40 -15.44 -16.81
C ILE A 326 14.96 -16.35 -15.67
N LEU A 327 14.02 -17.26 -15.91
CA LEU A 327 13.53 -18.21 -14.90
C LEU A 327 14.53 -19.33 -14.58
N GLU A 328 15.55 -19.53 -15.41
CA GLU A 328 16.64 -20.50 -15.21
C GLU A 328 17.87 -19.86 -14.55
N GLU A 329 17.95 -18.52 -14.53
CA GLU A 329 19.08 -17.76 -13.99
C GLU A 329 18.80 -17.25 -12.56
N GLU A 330 19.83 -17.27 -11.71
CA GLU A 330 19.77 -16.73 -10.34
C GLU A 330 20.33 -15.30 -10.25
N GLU A 331 20.42 -14.58 -11.37
CA GLU A 331 20.89 -13.19 -11.40
C GLU A 331 19.93 -12.24 -10.65
N THR A 332 20.49 -11.27 -9.92
CA THR A 332 19.71 -10.20 -9.28
C THR A 332 19.11 -9.26 -10.31
N LEU A 333 18.03 -8.56 -9.96
CA LEU A 333 17.39 -7.57 -10.85
C LEU A 333 18.39 -6.58 -11.43
N GLU A 334 19.28 -6.03 -10.61
CA GLU A 334 20.29 -5.06 -11.06
C GLU A 334 21.28 -5.68 -12.05
N LYS A 335 21.86 -6.84 -11.71
CA LYS A 335 22.83 -7.52 -12.59
C LYS A 335 22.20 -7.91 -13.91
N TRP A 336 20.99 -8.45 -13.85
CA TRP A 336 20.22 -8.84 -15.01
C TRP A 336 19.88 -7.64 -15.90
N TYR A 337 19.47 -6.51 -15.31
CA TYR A 337 19.19 -5.28 -16.07
C TYR A 337 20.41 -4.83 -16.89
N TYR A 338 21.58 -4.77 -16.26
CA TYR A 338 22.80 -4.35 -16.94
C TYR A 338 23.32 -5.38 -17.95
N SER A 339 23.26 -6.67 -17.60
CA SER A 339 23.66 -7.75 -18.51
C SER A 339 22.75 -7.80 -19.74
N PHE A 340 21.44 -7.64 -19.54
CA PHE A 340 20.45 -7.57 -20.61
C PHE A 340 20.74 -6.41 -21.56
N LEU A 341 20.91 -5.18 -21.04
CA LEU A 341 21.20 -4.00 -21.87
C LEU A 341 22.51 -4.17 -22.63
N ARG A 342 23.60 -4.58 -21.95
CA ARG A 342 24.89 -4.81 -22.63
C ARG A 342 24.77 -5.79 -23.79
N ASN A 343 23.96 -6.84 -23.63
CA ASN A 343 23.75 -7.86 -24.65
C ASN A 343 22.82 -7.40 -25.80
N HIS A 344 21.95 -6.40 -25.58
CA HIS A 344 20.94 -5.96 -26.57
C HIS A 344 21.24 -4.60 -27.23
N ILE A 345 22.05 -3.74 -26.61
CA ILE A 345 22.42 -2.43 -27.17
C ILE A 345 23.93 -2.21 -27.28
N LEU A 346 24.75 -3.16 -26.84
CA LEU A 346 26.23 -3.07 -26.87
C LEU A 346 26.81 -1.88 -26.10
N LEU A 347 26.05 -1.31 -25.17
CA LEU A 347 26.49 -0.26 -24.27
C LEU A 347 26.65 -0.82 -22.85
N ASP A 348 27.76 -0.47 -22.20
CA ASP A 348 27.92 -0.68 -20.77
C ASP A 348 27.40 0.54 -20.05
N LEU A 349 26.28 0.38 -19.35
CA LEU A 349 25.58 1.45 -18.64
C LEU A 349 25.75 1.33 -17.12
N GLN A 350 26.62 0.44 -16.66
CA GLN A 350 26.95 0.37 -15.24
C GLN A 350 27.58 1.69 -14.79
N PRO A 351 27.18 2.21 -13.62
CA PRO A 351 27.78 3.42 -13.09
C PRO A 351 29.27 3.19 -12.89
N VAL A 352 30.10 4.06 -13.47
CA VAL A 352 31.56 3.98 -13.32
C VAL A 352 31.97 4.53 -11.95
N ASP A 353 31.18 5.46 -11.44
CA ASP A 353 31.36 6.09 -10.14
C ASP A 353 30.12 5.81 -9.24
N PRO A 354 30.30 5.44 -7.97
CA PRO A 354 29.19 5.25 -7.03
C PRO A 354 28.28 6.47 -6.85
N ARG A 355 28.72 7.66 -7.27
CA ARG A 355 27.94 8.90 -7.25
C ARG A 355 26.99 9.05 -8.43
N GLU A 356 27.15 8.24 -9.48
CA GLU A 356 26.25 8.28 -10.64
C GLU A 356 24.87 7.73 -10.25
N ILE A 357 23.85 8.59 -10.32
CA ILE A 357 22.48 8.23 -9.99
C ILE A 357 21.87 7.45 -11.17
N ASN A 358 21.80 6.13 -11.02
CA ASN A 358 21.17 5.21 -11.97
C ASN A 358 19.68 4.92 -11.65
N GLU A 359 19.22 5.30 -10.46
CA GLU A 359 17.86 5.09 -9.90
C GLU A 359 16.73 5.56 -10.82
N TYR A 360 17.00 6.53 -11.71
CA TYR A 360 16.01 7.04 -12.66
C TYR A 360 15.72 6.11 -13.84
N THR A 361 16.66 5.19 -14.14
CA THR A 361 16.58 4.24 -15.26
C THR A 361 16.40 2.80 -14.80
N LEU A 362 16.98 2.44 -13.65
CA LEU A 362 16.78 1.13 -13.04
C LEU A 362 15.34 1.05 -12.47
N PRO A 363 14.64 -0.09 -12.60
CA PRO A 363 13.30 -0.21 -12.02
C PRO A 363 13.35 -0.26 -10.49
N ASN A 364 12.71 0.72 -9.85
CA ASN A 364 12.74 0.95 -8.40
C ASN A 364 11.56 0.34 -7.60
N ASN A 365 10.61 -0.30 -8.28
CA ASN A 365 9.52 -1.03 -7.65
C ASN A 365 8.97 -2.10 -8.61
N LEU A 366 8.09 -2.98 -8.14
CA LEU A 366 7.56 -4.07 -8.97
C LEU A 366 6.81 -3.59 -10.20
N ARG A 367 6.02 -2.51 -10.09
CA ARG A 367 5.35 -1.93 -11.27
C ARG A 367 6.37 -1.47 -12.31
N ALA A 368 7.45 -0.82 -11.88
CA ALA A 368 8.53 -0.41 -12.76
C ALA A 368 9.27 -1.59 -13.40
N VAL A 369 9.43 -2.71 -12.69
CA VAL A 369 10.00 -3.95 -13.25
C VAL A 369 9.08 -4.49 -14.35
N MET A 370 7.77 -4.52 -14.11
CA MET A 370 6.79 -4.94 -15.12
C MET A 370 6.81 -4.04 -16.34
N ASP A 371 6.84 -2.72 -16.14
CA ASP A 371 6.98 -1.76 -17.24
C ASP A 371 8.26 -2.04 -18.03
N TYR A 372 9.41 -2.22 -17.36
CA TYR A 372 10.69 -2.54 -18.01
C TYR A 372 10.62 -3.83 -18.84
N LEU A 373 10.04 -4.91 -18.31
CA LEU A 373 9.87 -6.17 -19.05
C LEU A 373 9.03 -6.00 -20.32
N GLN A 374 8.02 -5.14 -20.30
CA GLN A 374 7.24 -4.82 -21.52
C GLN A 374 8.10 -4.14 -22.59
N PHE A 375 9.06 -3.29 -22.20
CA PHE A 375 10.02 -2.70 -23.14
C PHE A 375 11.05 -3.73 -23.60
N ALA A 376 11.58 -4.52 -22.68
CA ALA A 376 12.63 -5.48 -22.96
C ALA A 376 12.20 -6.56 -23.98
N ILE A 377 10.95 -7.01 -23.92
CA ILE A 377 10.37 -7.97 -24.90
C ILE A 377 10.27 -7.39 -26.32
N ARG A 378 10.30 -6.06 -26.49
CA ARG A 378 10.29 -5.43 -27.82
C ARG A 378 11.68 -5.42 -28.47
N MET A 379 12.74 -5.66 -27.70
CA MET A 379 14.11 -5.68 -28.23
C MET A 379 14.38 -6.98 -28.96
N GLU A 380 15.09 -6.88 -30.08
CA GLU A 380 15.48 -8.04 -30.88
C GLU A 380 16.86 -8.53 -30.46
N ASP A 381 17.01 -9.85 -30.31
CA ASP A 381 18.30 -10.50 -30.17
C ASP A 381 19.09 -10.40 -31.49
N PHE A 382 20.35 -9.99 -31.41
CA PHE A 382 21.28 -10.06 -32.54
C PHE A 382 22.40 -11.10 -32.32
N VAL A 383 22.36 -11.83 -31.19
CA VAL A 383 23.34 -12.87 -30.88
C VAL A 383 23.22 -13.98 -31.93
N GLY A 384 24.29 -14.21 -32.70
CA GLY A 384 24.32 -15.17 -33.79
C GLY A 384 24.02 -14.59 -35.19
N GLU A 385 23.65 -13.31 -35.30
CA GLU A 385 23.51 -12.64 -36.59
C GLU A 385 24.89 -12.41 -37.23
N LYS A 386 25.07 -12.96 -38.44
CA LYS A 386 26.33 -12.89 -39.19
C LYS A 386 26.41 -11.66 -40.08
N ASP A 387 25.26 -11.11 -40.48
CA ASP A 387 25.20 -9.87 -41.27
C ASP A 387 25.43 -8.66 -40.37
N ILE A 388 26.57 -7.98 -40.57
CA ILE A 388 26.96 -6.78 -39.83
C ILE A 388 25.94 -5.65 -40.01
N ALA A 389 25.44 -5.44 -41.22
CA ALA A 389 24.50 -4.35 -41.50
C ALA A 389 23.16 -4.59 -40.78
N LYS A 390 22.70 -5.84 -40.79
CA LYS A 390 21.49 -6.24 -40.05
C LYS A 390 21.70 -6.14 -38.54
N ARG A 391 22.85 -6.58 -38.02
CA ARG A 391 23.21 -6.44 -36.60
C ARG A 391 23.22 -4.98 -36.14
N VAL A 392 23.85 -4.09 -36.91
CA VAL A 392 23.85 -2.64 -36.61
C VAL A 392 22.43 -2.08 -36.60
N ARG A 393 21.59 -2.48 -37.56
CA ARG A 393 20.19 -2.04 -37.61
C ARG A 393 19.39 -2.49 -36.37
N ILE A 394 19.57 -3.74 -35.93
CA ILE A 394 18.94 -4.26 -34.71
C ILE A 394 19.39 -3.46 -33.49
N VAL A 395 20.70 -3.26 -33.31
CA VAL A 395 21.26 -2.51 -32.18
C VAL A 395 20.70 -1.08 -32.15
N LEU A 396 20.67 -0.38 -33.29
CA LEU A 396 20.10 0.98 -33.37
C LEU A 396 18.61 1.02 -33.02
N ASN A 397 17.85 -0.01 -33.42
CA ASN A 397 16.44 -0.12 -33.05
C ASN A 397 16.26 -0.37 -31.55
N ASN A 398 17.07 -1.25 -30.97
CA ASN A 398 17.05 -1.52 -29.52
C ASN A 398 17.43 -0.28 -28.70
N ILE A 399 18.42 0.50 -29.16
CA ILE A 399 18.77 1.79 -28.54
C ILE A 399 17.57 2.74 -28.54
N LYS A 400 16.84 2.82 -29.66
CA LYS A 400 15.62 3.64 -29.75
C LYS A 400 14.53 3.18 -28.77
N ILE A 401 14.33 1.87 -28.63
CA ILE A 401 13.36 1.31 -27.67
C ILE A 401 13.78 1.65 -26.22
N TYR A 402 15.07 1.58 -25.91
CA TYR A 402 15.59 1.93 -24.60
C TYR A 402 15.46 3.44 -24.30
N ASP A 403 15.70 4.28 -25.30
CA ASP A 403 15.52 5.73 -25.23
C ASP A 403 14.05 6.11 -24.96
N GLU A 404 13.10 5.43 -25.62
CA GLU A 404 11.66 5.56 -25.33
C GLU A 404 11.33 5.21 -23.87
N TYR A 405 11.93 4.15 -23.32
CA TYR A 405 11.78 3.77 -21.92
C TYR A 405 12.30 4.85 -20.98
N CYS A 406 13.53 5.33 -21.20
CA CYS A 406 14.15 6.38 -20.38
C CYS A 406 13.32 7.67 -20.42
N SER A 407 12.92 8.13 -21.61
CA SER A 407 12.07 9.30 -21.79
C SER A 407 10.72 9.17 -21.06
N GLY A 408 10.11 7.98 -21.11
CA GLY A 408 8.88 7.68 -20.39
C GLY A 408 9.03 7.68 -18.87
N ARG A 409 10.23 7.42 -18.35
CA ARG A 409 10.54 7.52 -16.92
C ARG A 409 10.85 8.96 -16.51
N TYR A 410 11.71 9.64 -17.25
CA TYR A 410 12.09 11.02 -16.99
C TYR A 410 10.88 11.95 -16.93
N SER A 411 9.91 11.77 -17.84
CA SER A 411 8.67 12.57 -17.84
C SER A 411 7.77 12.36 -16.61
N LYS A 412 7.92 11.25 -15.87
CA LYS A 412 7.19 10.98 -14.63
C LYS A 412 7.90 11.51 -13.38
N ILE A 413 9.20 11.82 -13.48
CA ILE A 413 10.08 12.13 -12.35
C ILE A 413 10.44 13.61 -12.34
N PHE A 414 10.87 14.13 -13.49
CA PHE A 414 11.36 15.49 -13.62
C PHE A 414 10.24 16.49 -13.87
N SER A 415 10.39 17.68 -13.30
CA SER A 415 9.51 18.81 -13.59
C SER A 415 9.54 19.21 -15.07
N ALA A 416 8.52 19.92 -15.53
CA ALA A 416 8.43 20.38 -16.92
C ALA A 416 9.68 21.18 -17.35
N ASN A 417 10.21 22.02 -16.44
CA ASN A 417 11.43 22.82 -16.68
C ASN A 417 12.67 21.93 -16.92
N LEU A 418 12.86 20.89 -16.10
CA LEU A 418 13.97 19.95 -16.28
C LEU A 418 13.81 19.12 -17.56
N MET A 419 12.58 18.70 -17.89
CA MET A 419 12.30 18.02 -19.14
C MET A 419 12.59 18.88 -20.36
N ASP A 420 12.33 20.19 -20.32
CA ASP A 420 12.68 21.10 -21.40
C ASP A 420 14.20 21.26 -21.54
N ILE A 421 14.95 21.23 -20.44
CA ILE A 421 16.43 21.20 -20.50
C ILE A 421 16.92 19.93 -21.17
N ILE A 422 16.39 18.76 -20.79
CA ILE A 422 16.78 17.47 -21.37
C ILE A 422 16.52 17.48 -22.89
N LYS A 423 15.32 17.89 -23.32
CA LYS A 423 14.99 18.00 -24.76
C LYS A 423 15.91 18.96 -25.49
N ASN A 424 16.19 20.12 -24.90
CA ASN A 424 17.09 21.10 -25.51
C ASN A 424 18.54 20.60 -25.60
N TRP A 425 18.97 19.74 -24.67
CA TRP A 425 20.26 19.07 -24.68
C TRP A 425 20.30 17.95 -25.73
N GLU A 426 19.24 17.16 -25.87
CA GLU A 426 19.11 16.11 -26.90
C GLU A 426 19.21 16.69 -28.31
N LEU A 427 18.53 17.81 -28.56
CA LEU A 427 18.53 18.52 -29.86
C LEU A 427 19.80 19.34 -30.13
N ALA A 428 20.70 19.47 -29.15
CA ALA A 428 21.92 20.25 -29.30
C ALA A 428 22.99 19.51 -30.11
N SER A 429 23.79 20.27 -30.88
CA SER A 429 25.01 19.75 -31.46
C SER A 429 25.97 19.28 -30.35
N ILE A 430 26.73 18.23 -30.62
CA ILE A 430 27.64 17.58 -29.66
C ILE A 430 28.52 18.62 -28.94
N ASP A 431 29.09 19.56 -29.67
CA ASP A 431 30.01 20.58 -29.13
C ASP A 431 29.34 21.58 -28.18
N THR A 432 28.00 21.71 -28.23
CA THR A 432 27.24 22.68 -27.42
C THR A 432 26.46 22.04 -26.28
N LYS A 433 26.40 20.71 -26.22
CA LYS A 433 25.63 19.95 -25.22
C LYS A 433 25.98 20.35 -23.79
N ASN A 434 27.26 20.29 -23.42
CA ASN A 434 27.71 20.62 -22.06
C ASN A 434 27.41 22.09 -21.73
N TYR A 435 27.75 23.02 -22.62
CA TYR A 435 27.51 24.45 -22.40
C TYR A 435 26.02 24.76 -22.18
N LYS A 436 25.13 24.20 -23.01
CA LYS A 436 23.68 24.40 -22.87
C LYS A 436 23.15 23.83 -21.56
N LEU A 437 23.60 22.64 -21.16
CA LEU A 437 23.19 22.05 -19.89
C LEU A 437 23.61 22.92 -18.70
N TYR A 438 24.90 23.28 -18.61
CA TYR A 438 25.42 24.14 -17.54
C TYR A 438 24.71 25.49 -17.49
N ARG A 439 24.52 26.14 -18.65
CA ARG A 439 23.84 27.43 -18.74
C ARG A 439 22.41 27.34 -18.23
N SER A 440 21.65 26.32 -18.66
CA SER A 440 20.26 26.15 -18.25
C SER A 440 20.12 25.85 -16.76
N ILE A 441 20.97 24.98 -16.20
CA ILE A 441 21.00 24.71 -14.76
C ILE A 441 21.35 25.99 -13.98
N TYR A 442 22.37 26.74 -14.41
CA TYR A 442 22.78 27.99 -13.77
C TYR A 442 21.65 29.03 -13.75
N TYR A 443 20.89 29.19 -14.83
CA TYR A 443 19.74 30.10 -14.84
C TYR A 443 18.61 29.63 -13.92
N LEU A 444 18.32 28.33 -13.88
CA LEU A 444 17.34 27.78 -12.94
C LEU A 444 17.75 28.06 -11.50
N CYS A 445 18.97 27.71 -11.10
CA CYS A 445 19.43 27.91 -9.72
C CYS A 445 19.39 29.37 -9.25
N ASN A 446 19.55 30.34 -10.18
CA ASN A 446 19.53 31.77 -9.83
C ASN A 446 18.12 32.39 -9.84
N ASN A 447 17.15 31.76 -10.49
CA ASN A 447 15.82 32.34 -10.71
C ASN A 447 14.69 31.60 -9.95
N LEU A 448 14.95 30.40 -9.42
CA LEU A 448 13.97 29.64 -8.67
C LEU A 448 13.98 30.07 -7.19
N SER A 449 12.80 30.21 -6.60
CA SER A 449 12.69 30.34 -5.13
C SER A 449 12.98 28.98 -4.47
N SER A 450 13.37 28.98 -3.20
CA SER A 450 13.58 27.75 -2.42
C SER A 450 12.31 26.89 -2.26
N GLU A 451 11.15 27.45 -2.60
CA GLU A 451 9.86 26.76 -2.54
C GLU A 451 9.48 26.08 -3.87
N ASP A 452 10.16 26.41 -4.98
CA ASP A 452 9.91 25.81 -6.31
C ASP A 452 10.30 24.33 -6.32
N GLU A 453 9.42 23.48 -6.87
CA GLU A 453 9.63 22.04 -7.00
C GLU A 453 10.92 21.72 -7.78
N THR A 454 11.23 22.52 -8.81
CA THR A 454 12.46 22.38 -9.60
C THR A 454 13.71 22.67 -8.76
N ALA A 455 13.64 23.66 -7.87
CA ALA A 455 14.75 24.00 -6.98
C ALA A 455 14.98 22.91 -5.94
N LYS A 456 13.90 22.33 -5.39
CA LYS A 456 13.97 21.20 -4.46
C LYS A 456 14.60 19.98 -5.12
N GLN A 457 14.16 19.62 -6.34
CA GLN A 457 14.73 18.50 -7.09
C GLN A 457 16.23 18.71 -7.40
N LEU A 458 16.63 19.92 -7.81
CA LEU A 458 18.04 20.24 -8.05
C LEU A 458 18.88 20.17 -6.77
N SER A 459 18.34 20.61 -5.63
CA SER A 459 19.00 20.53 -4.33
C SER A 459 19.15 19.08 -3.86
N GLU A 460 18.13 18.24 -4.01
CA GLU A 460 18.20 16.81 -3.68
C GLU A 460 19.25 16.08 -4.52
N ILE A 461 19.30 16.34 -5.84
CA ILE A 461 20.34 15.80 -6.72
C ILE A 461 21.73 16.26 -6.24
N TYR A 462 21.88 17.52 -5.86
CA TYR A 462 23.16 18.06 -5.39
C TYR A 462 23.58 17.51 -4.02
N GLU A 463 22.66 17.40 -3.07
CA GLU A 463 22.90 16.87 -1.72
C GLU A 463 23.22 15.38 -1.72
N ASN A 464 22.53 14.58 -2.54
CA ASN A 464 22.84 13.16 -2.71
C ASN A 464 24.25 12.95 -3.28
N ASN A 465 24.72 13.87 -4.13
CA ASN A 465 26.10 13.88 -4.65
C ASN A 465 27.15 14.33 -3.61
N ILE A 466 26.76 15.08 -2.57
CA ILE A 466 27.65 15.54 -1.49
C ILE A 466 27.70 14.56 -0.31
N LYS A 467 26.58 13.92 0.08
CA LYS A 467 26.56 12.95 1.20
C LYS A 467 27.44 11.72 0.96
N ILE A 468 27.81 11.43 -0.28
CA ILE A 468 28.77 10.36 -0.64
C ILE A 468 30.24 10.82 -0.42
N LYS A 469 30.50 12.10 -0.13
CA LYS A 469 31.83 12.64 0.20
C LYS A 469 32.17 12.65 1.70
N ALA A 470 31.21 12.41 2.60
CA ALA A 470 31.43 12.36 4.04
C ALA A 470 31.30 10.91 4.53
#